data_AF-A0A2E5DZR2-F1
#
_entry.id   AF-A0A2E5DZR2-F1
#
_cell.length_a   1.000
_cell.length_b   1.000
_cell.length_c   1.000
_cell.angle_alpha   90.00
_cell.angle_beta   90.00
_cell.angle_gamma   90.00
#
_symmetry.space_group_name_H-M   'P 1'
#
loop_
_entity.id
_entity.type
_entity.pdbx_description
1 polymer ?
#
loop_
_entity_poly.entity_id
_entity_poly.type
_entity_poly.pdbx_seq_one_letter_code
_entity_poly.pdbx_strand_id
1 'polypeptide(L)'
;MYGEPQWFQGGIDRMSAASLAFDGWSQGSGESASGSGIMTRLQGLCRPRPVRAQTSVRPPAASMDQEIALQERTDEALLAAHLSGADDSAFEMLLLRYADELVPFLTRLTGSRAAAEDVFQETFLQIHQSGGTFDMSRRFKPWMYTIAVNKGRDWHRRNARRKAMSLSAGMGSDDDGARIGDLLAADGPAPGSAMEDTERVSAVQKVVDEMPEHLREILLLSYFQRMSYNQIADALEIPLGTVKSRLHSAVAAFGRAWQQFQAGGKGEVN
;
A
#
# COMPACT_ATOMS: atom_id res chain seq x y z
N MET A 1 0.10 -29.84 13.53
CA MET A 1 1.37 -29.65 12.79
C MET A 1 1.02 -29.23 11.38
N TYR A 2 1.04 -27.94 11.10
CA TYR A 2 0.96 -27.42 9.72
C TYR A 2 2.32 -26.83 9.40
N GLY A 3 3.01 -27.42 8.43
CA GLY A 3 4.35 -27.02 8.01
C GLY A 3 4.34 -25.69 7.27
N GLU A 4 5.38 -24.90 7.54
CA GLU A 4 5.67 -23.63 6.86
C GLU A 4 5.96 -23.85 5.37
N PRO A 5 5.43 -23.00 4.45
CA PRO A 5 5.84 -23.02 3.05
C PRO A 5 7.16 -22.23 2.84
N GLN A 6 8.10 -22.84 2.12
CA GLN A 6 9.50 -22.43 1.94
C GLN A 6 9.77 -21.22 1.01
N TRP A 7 8.84 -20.28 0.81
CA TRP A 7 9.07 -19.10 -0.04
C TRP A 7 9.49 -17.84 0.73
N PHE A 8 9.85 -17.98 2.00
CA PHE A 8 10.13 -16.88 2.94
C PHE A 8 11.63 -16.53 3.09
N GLN A 9 12.40 -16.59 1.99
CA GLN A 9 13.81 -16.20 1.98
C GLN A 9 14.11 -15.24 0.82
N GLY A 10 13.98 -13.95 1.11
CA GLY A 10 14.33 -12.86 0.20
C GLY A 10 13.98 -11.52 0.84
N GLY A 11 14.86 -11.01 1.69
CA GLY A 11 14.73 -9.65 2.22
C GLY A 11 14.92 -8.64 1.09
N ILE A 12 13.89 -7.86 0.79
CA ILE A 12 13.95 -6.74 -0.14
C ILE A 12 14.17 -5.46 0.66
N ASP A 13 15.08 -4.64 0.17
CA ASP A 13 15.60 -3.43 0.81
C ASP A 13 14.49 -2.39 1.02
N ARG A 14 14.25 -2.02 2.29
CA ARG A 14 13.14 -1.18 2.81
C ARG A 14 13.05 0.23 2.19
N MET A 15 14.03 0.63 1.38
CA MET A 15 14.22 2.02 0.93
C MET A 15 13.65 2.31 -0.47
N SER A 16 13.45 1.31 -1.34
CA SER A 16 13.07 1.55 -2.75
C SER A 16 11.61 1.99 -2.93
N ALA A 17 10.71 1.47 -2.09
CA ALA A 17 9.27 1.76 -2.12
C ALA A 17 8.91 3.17 -1.62
N ALA A 18 9.70 3.73 -0.70
CA ALA A 18 9.46 5.05 -0.11
C ALA A 18 9.95 6.20 -1.01
N SER A 19 10.90 5.92 -1.91
CA SER A 19 11.56 6.93 -2.74
C SER A 19 10.72 7.40 -3.94
N LEU A 20 9.88 6.54 -4.54
CA LEU A 20 9.12 6.86 -5.75
C LEU A 20 7.80 7.60 -5.46
N ALA A 21 7.21 7.34 -4.29
CA ALA A 21 6.04 8.07 -3.79
C ALA A 21 6.34 9.58 -3.63
N PHE A 22 7.57 9.93 -3.27
CA PHE A 22 7.94 11.25 -2.78
C PHE A 22 8.19 12.31 -3.88
N ASP A 23 8.57 11.91 -5.10
CA ASP A 23 8.90 12.85 -6.20
C ASP A 23 7.68 13.61 -6.76
N GLY A 24 6.46 13.09 -6.60
CA GLY A 24 5.22 13.71 -7.10
C GLY A 24 4.66 14.86 -6.24
N TRP A 25 5.10 14.98 -4.98
CA TRP A 25 4.53 15.93 -4.02
C TRP A 25 5.12 17.36 -4.11
N SER A 26 6.27 17.53 -4.80
CA SER A 26 6.99 18.82 -4.87
C SER A 26 6.38 19.89 -5.79
N GLN A 27 5.38 19.57 -6.64
CA GLN A 27 4.86 20.52 -7.63
C GLN A 27 3.50 21.15 -7.28
N GLY A 28 2.88 20.81 -6.14
CA GLY A 28 1.43 21.02 -5.95
C GLY A 28 0.92 21.93 -4.82
N SER A 29 1.72 22.41 -3.87
CA SER A 29 1.17 23.13 -2.70
C SER A 29 1.96 24.37 -2.29
N GLY A 30 1.28 25.52 -2.40
CA GLY A 30 1.75 26.83 -1.95
C GLY A 30 2.00 26.91 -0.44
N GLU A 31 2.92 27.79 -0.10
CA GLU A 31 3.64 27.93 1.16
C GLU A 31 2.77 28.14 2.41
N SER A 32 3.10 27.42 3.48
CA SER A 32 2.78 27.80 4.86
C SER A 32 3.91 27.32 5.78
N ALA A 33 4.59 28.29 6.41
CA ALA A 33 5.99 28.22 6.88
C ALA A 33 6.25 27.46 8.20
N SER A 34 5.41 26.50 8.59
CA SER A 34 5.66 25.65 9.79
C SER A 34 5.87 24.16 9.46
N GLY A 35 5.67 23.74 8.21
CA GLY A 35 5.95 22.37 7.74
C GLY A 35 7.31 22.18 7.03
N SER A 36 8.08 23.26 6.86
CA SER A 36 9.27 23.30 5.99
C SER A 36 10.43 22.43 6.49
N GLY A 37 10.63 22.28 7.81
CA GLY A 37 11.77 21.52 8.37
C GLY A 37 11.68 20.00 8.21
N ILE A 38 10.47 19.44 8.28
CA ILE A 38 10.24 17.99 8.14
C ILE A 38 10.30 17.62 6.65
N MET A 39 9.77 18.47 5.76
CA MET A 39 9.83 18.32 4.30
C MET A 39 11.27 18.32 3.74
N THR A 40 12.13 19.22 4.24
CA THR A 40 13.52 19.34 3.78
C THR A 40 14.42 18.20 4.30
N ARG A 41 14.09 17.56 5.43
CA ARG A 41 14.80 16.34 5.88
C ARG A 41 14.37 15.10 5.10
N LEU A 42 13.10 14.96 4.75
CA LEU A 42 12.60 13.82 3.97
C LEU A 42 13.15 13.79 2.52
N GLN A 43 13.43 14.95 1.93
CA GLN A 43 14.13 15.08 0.62
C GLN A 43 15.58 14.58 0.62
N GLY A 44 16.26 14.56 1.77
CA GLY A 44 17.66 14.14 1.88
C GLY A 44 17.87 12.64 2.07
N LEU A 45 16.83 11.91 2.48
CA LEU A 45 16.89 10.48 2.84
C LEU A 45 16.67 9.54 1.64
N CYS A 46 16.10 10.04 0.53
CA CYS A 46 15.75 9.25 -0.66
C CYS A 46 16.61 9.49 -1.92
N ARG A 47 17.73 10.22 -1.82
CA ARG A 47 18.73 10.19 -2.89
C ARG A 47 19.65 8.99 -2.71
N PRO A 48 20.03 8.24 -3.76
CA PRO A 48 21.13 7.31 -3.66
C PRO A 48 22.37 8.11 -3.25
N ARG A 49 22.85 7.89 -2.01
CA ARG A 49 24.15 8.40 -1.60
C ARG A 49 25.16 7.83 -2.60
N PRO A 50 26.00 8.65 -3.24
CA PRO A 50 27.08 8.09 -4.05
C PRO A 50 27.87 7.15 -3.15
N VAL A 51 28.04 5.89 -3.59
CA VAL A 51 28.86 4.88 -2.93
C VAL A 51 30.29 5.39 -2.92
N ARG A 52 30.59 6.22 -1.92
CA ARG A 52 31.93 6.63 -1.58
C ARG A 52 32.47 5.51 -0.70
N ALA A 53 33.61 4.96 -1.11
CA ALA A 53 34.32 3.88 -0.45
C ALA A 53 34.17 3.93 1.07
N GLN A 54 33.72 2.81 1.62
CA GLN A 54 33.38 2.60 3.02
C GLN A 54 34.50 3.10 3.93
N THR A 55 34.29 4.26 4.54
CA THR A 55 34.93 4.56 5.81
C THR A 55 33.89 4.13 6.85
N SER A 56 34.16 3.00 7.51
CA SER A 56 33.35 2.46 8.61
C SER A 56 33.31 3.48 9.76
N VAL A 57 32.38 4.42 9.67
CA VAL A 57 31.98 5.24 10.82
C VAL A 57 30.85 4.46 11.48
N ARG A 58 31.23 3.61 12.44
CA ARG A 58 30.28 2.99 13.37
C ARG A 58 29.48 4.13 14.02
N PRO A 59 28.14 4.19 13.86
CA PRO A 59 27.35 5.21 14.53
C PRO A 59 27.56 5.11 16.06
N PRO A 60 27.54 6.24 16.79
CA PRO A 60 27.71 6.22 18.23
C PRO A 60 26.62 5.34 18.84
N ALA A 61 26.98 4.47 19.79
CA ALA A 61 26.08 3.43 20.34
C ALA A 61 24.70 3.99 20.78
N ALA A 62 24.65 5.24 21.24
CA ALA A 62 23.44 5.94 21.64
C ALA A 62 22.38 6.13 20.55
N SER A 63 22.75 6.21 19.26
CA SER A 63 21.76 6.35 18.17
C SER A 63 21.10 5.01 17.84
N MET A 64 21.82 3.90 18.02
CA MET A 64 21.31 2.56 17.75
C MET A 64 20.33 2.12 18.85
N ASP A 65 20.63 2.48 20.10
CA ASP A 65 19.73 2.21 21.24
C ASP A 65 18.40 2.98 21.13
N GLN A 66 18.44 4.22 20.62
CA GLN A 66 17.22 5.01 20.38
C GLN A 66 16.37 4.44 19.24
N GLU A 67 17.01 3.99 18.15
CA GLU A 67 16.30 3.42 17.01
C GLU A 67 15.68 2.05 17.33
N ILE A 68 16.36 1.22 18.12
CA ILE A 68 15.79 -0.02 18.67
C ILE A 68 14.60 0.30 19.58
N ALA A 69 14.74 1.27 20.48
CA ALA A 69 13.66 1.66 21.39
C ALA A 69 12.42 2.20 20.66
N LEU A 70 12.58 2.87 19.51
CA LEU A 70 11.47 3.30 18.64
C LEU A 70 10.77 2.13 17.95
N GLN A 71 11.55 1.14 17.49
CA GLN A 71 11.02 -0.04 16.82
C GLN A 71 10.18 -0.92 17.76
N GLU A 72 10.49 -0.94 19.05
CA GLU A 72 9.75 -1.71 20.05
C GLU A 72 8.45 -1.05 20.52
N ARG A 73 8.26 0.26 20.26
CA ARG A 73 7.01 0.95 20.61
C ARG A 73 5.83 0.41 19.81
N THR A 74 4.68 0.30 20.49
CA THR A 74 3.38 0.05 19.87
C THR A 74 2.99 1.19 18.95
N ASP A 75 2.19 0.92 17.92
CA ASP A 75 1.77 1.93 16.95
C ASP A 75 1.01 3.09 17.61
N GLU A 76 0.17 2.78 18.59
CA GLU A 76 -0.61 3.75 19.35
C GLU A 76 0.31 4.70 20.15
N ALA A 77 1.42 4.17 20.68
CA ALA A 77 2.41 4.96 21.41
C ALA A 77 3.24 5.85 20.46
N LEU A 78 3.55 5.36 19.26
CA LEU A 78 4.19 6.18 18.22
C LEU A 78 3.27 7.32 17.77
N LEU A 79 1.98 7.03 17.56
CA LEU A 79 1.01 8.06 17.22
C LEU A 79 0.87 9.10 18.35
N ALA A 80 0.78 8.64 19.60
CA ALA A 80 0.70 9.53 20.76
C ALA A 80 1.94 10.44 20.88
N ALA A 81 3.15 9.88 20.72
CA ALA A 81 4.40 10.63 20.78
C ALA A 81 4.50 11.69 19.66
N HIS A 82 4.02 11.36 18.46
CA HIS A 82 3.89 12.29 17.35
C HIS A 82 2.92 13.44 17.68
N LEU A 83 1.71 13.11 18.15
CA LEU A 83 0.67 14.10 18.44
C LEU A 83 1.04 15.05 19.59
N SER A 84 1.81 14.58 20.57
CA SER A 84 2.31 15.42 21.65
C SER A 84 3.51 16.27 21.26
N GLY A 85 4.08 16.08 20.07
CA GLY A 85 5.35 16.70 19.65
C GLY A 85 6.54 16.27 20.50
N ALA A 86 6.45 15.11 21.15
CA ALA A 86 7.52 14.61 22.02
C ALA A 86 8.66 13.99 21.21
N ASP A 87 8.37 13.52 19.99
CA ASP A 87 9.30 12.78 19.16
C ASP A 87 8.95 12.92 17.68
N ASP A 88 9.69 13.76 16.96
CA ASP A 88 9.50 14.00 15.52
C ASP A 88 9.74 12.73 14.67
N SER A 89 10.48 11.74 15.20
CA SER A 89 10.78 10.49 14.49
C SER A 89 9.67 9.44 14.62
N ALA A 90 8.71 9.63 15.54
CA ALA A 90 7.68 8.64 15.82
C ALA A 90 6.74 8.43 14.63
N PHE A 91 6.40 9.49 13.91
CA PHE A 91 5.55 9.41 12.72
C PHE A 91 6.28 8.78 11.52
N GLU A 92 7.56 9.09 11.36
CA GLU A 92 8.41 8.47 10.34
C GLU A 92 8.51 6.95 10.59
N MET A 93 8.67 6.52 11.83
CA MET A 93 8.67 5.10 12.20
C MET A 93 7.34 4.41 11.85
N LEU A 94 6.20 5.06 12.08
CA LEU A 94 4.89 4.54 11.64
C LEU A 94 4.82 4.40 10.12
N LEU A 95 5.30 5.40 9.38
CA LEU A 95 5.31 5.36 7.92
C LEU A 95 6.16 4.20 7.40
N LEU A 96 7.40 4.08 7.87
CA LEU A 96 8.31 3.00 7.48
C LEU A 96 7.76 1.61 7.83
N ARG A 97 7.16 1.46 9.02
CA ARG A 97 6.56 0.20 9.47
C ARG A 97 5.45 -0.28 8.55
N TYR A 98 4.69 0.64 7.98
CA TYR A 98 3.52 0.32 7.18
C TYR A 98 3.72 0.46 5.67
N ALA A 99 4.83 1.02 5.19
CA ALA A 99 5.12 1.11 3.76
C ALA A 99 5.12 -0.28 3.09
N ASP A 100 5.84 -1.23 3.68
CA ASP A 100 5.98 -2.61 3.17
C ASP A 100 4.66 -3.41 3.25
N GLU A 101 3.74 -3.00 4.12
CA GLU A 101 2.46 -3.69 4.31
C GLU A 101 1.33 -3.07 3.48
N LEU A 102 1.21 -1.74 3.54
CA LEU A 102 0.07 -1.00 3.02
C LEU A 102 0.21 -0.73 1.52
N VAL A 103 1.41 -0.46 1.01
CA VAL A 103 1.56 -0.17 -0.43
C VAL A 103 1.25 -1.39 -1.30
N PRO A 104 1.66 -2.63 -0.96
CA PRO A 104 1.23 -3.80 -1.71
C PRO A 104 -0.29 -4.04 -1.65
N PHE A 105 -0.93 -3.75 -0.51
CA PHE A 105 -2.39 -3.78 -0.41
C PHE A 105 -3.04 -2.76 -1.34
N LEU A 106 -2.58 -1.52 -1.28
CA LEU A 106 -3.09 -0.43 -2.09
C LEU A 106 -2.85 -0.68 -3.58
N THR A 107 -1.72 -1.31 -3.95
CA THR A 107 -1.42 -1.69 -5.35
C THR A 107 -2.46 -2.67 -5.88
N ARG A 108 -2.89 -3.63 -5.05
CA ARG A 108 -3.98 -4.54 -5.43
C ARG A 108 -5.34 -3.87 -5.44
N LEU A 109 -5.54 -2.89 -4.56
CA LEU A 109 -6.79 -2.15 -4.47
C LEU A 109 -6.97 -1.19 -5.65
N THR A 110 -5.91 -0.52 -6.11
CA THR A 110 -5.92 0.47 -7.19
C THR A 110 -5.54 -0.10 -8.55
N GLY A 111 -4.88 -1.26 -8.60
CA GLY A 111 -4.36 -1.86 -9.84
C GLY A 111 -3.09 -1.20 -10.38
N SER A 112 -2.50 -0.24 -9.68
CA SER A 112 -1.25 0.43 -10.09
C SER A 112 -0.41 0.84 -8.90
N ARG A 113 0.91 0.62 -8.99
CA ARG A 113 1.88 1.01 -7.96
C ARG A 113 1.91 2.52 -7.75
N ALA A 114 1.95 3.31 -8.82
CA ALA A 114 1.95 4.77 -8.74
C ALA A 114 0.69 5.30 -8.01
N ALA A 115 -0.49 4.78 -8.39
CA ALA A 115 -1.73 5.11 -7.71
C ALA A 115 -1.74 4.69 -6.23
N ALA A 116 -1.11 3.56 -5.91
CA ALA A 116 -1.00 3.08 -4.54
C ALA A 116 -0.13 3.98 -3.66
N GLU A 117 0.96 4.49 -4.22
CA GLU A 117 1.85 5.43 -3.55
C GLU A 117 1.18 6.78 -3.28
N ASP A 118 0.38 7.28 -4.23
CA ASP A 118 -0.45 8.47 -4.03
C ASP A 118 -1.46 8.24 -2.89
N VAL A 119 -2.19 7.11 -2.93
CA VAL A 119 -3.19 6.78 -1.91
C VAL A 119 -2.54 6.56 -0.54
N PHE A 120 -1.33 5.98 -0.49
CA PHE A 120 -0.55 5.82 0.74
C PHE A 120 -0.21 7.17 1.37
N GLN A 121 0.24 8.13 0.56
CA GLN A 121 0.52 9.49 1.03
C GLN A 121 -0.73 10.19 1.52
N GLU A 122 -1.83 10.14 0.74
CA GLU A 122 -3.12 10.69 1.15
C GLU A 122 -3.62 10.06 2.46
N THR A 123 -3.33 8.78 2.69
CA THR A 123 -3.65 8.05 3.92
C THR A 123 -2.86 8.57 5.11
N PHE A 124 -1.53 8.64 5.01
CA PHE A 124 -0.68 9.13 6.10
C PHE A 124 -0.91 10.61 6.40
N LEU A 125 -1.18 11.43 5.38
CA LEU A 125 -1.60 12.81 5.57
C LEU A 125 -2.91 12.88 6.38
N GLN A 126 -3.87 12.03 6.06
CA GLN A 126 -5.13 11.97 6.81
C GLN A 126 -4.93 11.47 8.24
N ILE A 127 -4.04 10.51 8.48
CA ILE A 127 -3.67 10.05 9.83
C ILE A 127 -3.08 11.21 10.63
N HIS A 128 -2.17 11.99 10.04
CA HIS A 128 -1.60 13.16 10.70
C HIS A 128 -2.69 14.17 11.09
N GLN A 129 -3.63 14.46 10.18
CA GLN A 129 -4.70 15.43 10.39
C GLN A 129 -5.76 14.97 11.41
N SER A 130 -6.08 13.66 11.42
CA SER A 130 -7.15 13.09 12.24
C SER A 130 -6.66 12.32 13.46
N GLY A 131 -5.34 12.19 13.66
CA GLY A 131 -4.77 11.42 14.76
C GLY A 131 -5.23 11.92 16.14
N GLY A 132 -5.49 13.22 16.29
CA GLY A 132 -6.05 13.78 17.52
C GLY A 132 -7.46 13.29 17.90
N THR A 133 -8.21 12.71 16.96
CA THR A 133 -9.53 12.12 17.22
C THR A 133 -9.49 10.60 17.40
N PHE A 134 -8.32 9.98 17.23
CA PHE A 134 -8.15 8.56 17.42
C PHE A 134 -8.25 8.18 18.90
N ASP A 135 -9.11 7.21 19.18
CA ASP A 135 -9.22 6.60 20.51
C ASP A 135 -8.05 5.65 20.75
N MET A 136 -7.11 6.07 21.60
CA MET A 136 -5.89 5.32 21.94
C MET A 136 -6.15 3.98 22.65
N SER A 137 -7.38 3.70 23.09
CA SER A 137 -7.74 2.38 23.61
C SER A 137 -8.01 1.35 22.49
N ARG A 138 -8.24 1.82 21.26
CA ARG A 138 -8.46 0.98 20.08
C ARG A 138 -7.13 0.65 19.40
N ARG A 139 -7.17 -0.37 18.55
CA ARG A 139 -6.02 -0.75 17.72
C ARG A 139 -5.85 0.24 16.58
N PHE A 140 -4.63 0.74 16.38
CA PHE A 140 -4.29 1.68 15.31
C PHE A 140 -4.47 1.06 13.93
N LYS A 141 -3.99 -0.18 13.74
CA LYS A 141 -3.98 -0.84 12.43
C LYS A 141 -5.36 -0.85 11.74
N PRO A 142 -6.46 -1.37 12.34
CA PRO A 142 -7.77 -1.32 11.69
C PRO A 142 -8.24 0.09 11.34
N TRP A 143 -8.01 1.07 12.21
CA TRP A 143 -8.38 2.46 11.95
C TRP A 143 -7.60 3.09 10.80
N MET A 144 -6.29 2.81 10.69
CA MET A 144 -5.48 3.21 9.54
C MET A 144 -6.00 2.57 8.24
N TYR A 145 -6.41 1.29 8.28
CA TYR A 145 -7.03 0.64 7.13
C TYR A 145 -8.40 1.22 6.76
N THR A 146 -9.18 1.75 7.73
CA THR A 146 -10.39 2.54 7.42
C THR A 146 -10.07 3.74 6.56
N ILE A 147 -9.05 4.50 6.95
CA ILE A 147 -8.59 5.66 6.19
C ILE A 147 -8.10 5.23 4.80
N ALA A 148 -7.26 4.19 4.75
CA ALA A 148 -6.66 3.71 3.50
C ALA A 148 -7.72 3.23 2.49
N VAL A 149 -8.71 2.46 2.95
CA VAL A 149 -9.82 2.00 2.09
C VAL A 149 -10.65 3.19 1.61
N ASN A 150 -10.94 4.17 2.48
CA ASN A 150 -11.66 5.38 2.08
C ASN A 150 -10.90 6.19 1.03
N LYS A 151 -9.58 6.36 1.17
CA LYS A 151 -8.74 7.00 0.12
C LYS A 151 -8.70 6.19 -1.17
N GLY A 152 -8.68 4.86 -1.08
CA GLY A 152 -8.83 3.96 -2.22
C GLY A 152 -10.17 4.14 -2.95
N ARG A 153 -11.28 4.24 -2.22
CA ARG A 153 -12.62 4.53 -2.78
C ARG A 153 -12.67 5.88 -3.48
N ASP A 154 -12.06 6.90 -2.86
CA ASP A 154 -11.94 8.23 -3.44
C ASP A 154 -11.13 8.22 -4.74
N TRP A 155 -10.06 7.42 -4.79
CA TRP A 155 -9.31 7.18 -6.01
C TRP A 155 -10.16 6.51 -7.10
N HIS A 156 -10.87 5.41 -6.80
CA HIS A 156 -11.75 4.73 -7.75
C HIS A 156 -12.82 5.67 -8.32
N ARG A 157 -13.46 6.46 -7.45
CA ARG A 157 -14.46 7.46 -7.83
C ARG A 157 -13.88 8.55 -8.73
N ARG A 158 -12.67 9.04 -8.44
CA ARG A 158 -11.95 10.00 -9.29
C ARG A 158 -11.60 9.38 -10.65
N ASN A 159 -11.05 8.18 -10.66
CA ASN A 159 -10.62 7.49 -11.87
C ASN A 159 -11.78 7.16 -12.81
N ALA A 160 -12.90 6.67 -12.28
CA ALA A 160 -14.11 6.39 -13.06
C ALA A 160 -14.65 7.65 -13.76
N ARG A 161 -14.66 8.81 -13.06
CA ARG A 161 -15.06 10.09 -13.64
C ARG A 161 -14.12 10.56 -14.76
N ARG A 162 -12.80 10.42 -14.58
CA ARG A 162 -11.82 10.77 -15.64
C ARG A 162 -12.04 9.94 -16.90
N LYS A 163 -12.24 8.62 -16.76
CA LYS A 163 -12.55 7.72 -17.88
C LYS A 163 -13.83 8.12 -18.60
N ALA A 164 -14.91 8.41 -17.85
CA ALA A 164 -16.17 8.84 -18.43
C ALA A 164 -16.06 10.17 -19.20
N MET A 165 -15.31 11.14 -18.69
CA MET A 165 -15.08 12.42 -19.37
C MET A 165 -14.23 12.27 -20.64
N SER A 166 -13.18 11.45 -20.60
CA SER A 166 -12.35 11.13 -21.77
C SER A 166 -13.15 10.44 -22.88
N LEU A 167 -14.10 9.57 -22.55
CA LEU A 167 -15.01 8.96 -23.54
C LEU A 167 -16.01 9.96 -24.14
N SER A 168 -16.37 11.03 -23.41
CA SER A 168 -17.30 12.06 -23.88
C SER A 168 -16.63 13.17 -24.71
N ALA A 169 -15.32 13.38 -24.53
CA ALA A 169 -14.50 14.27 -25.34
C ALA A 169 -13.93 13.48 -26.52
N GLY A 170 -14.60 13.54 -27.67
CA GLY A 170 -14.41 12.64 -28.82
C GLY A 170 -12.96 12.34 -29.23
N MET A 171 -12.78 11.11 -29.74
CA MET A 171 -11.62 10.57 -30.50
C MET A 171 -10.41 11.51 -30.59
N GLY A 172 -9.57 11.49 -29.56
CA GLY A 172 -8.25 12.09 -29.53
C GLY A 172 -7.35 11.16 -28.72
N SER A 173 -6.28 10.69 -29.34
CA SER A 173 -5.30 9.74 -28.82
C SER A 173 -4.81 10.08 -27.42
N ASP A 174 -4.81 9.10 -26.53
CA ASP A 174 -3.56 8.41 -26.17
C ASP A 174 -3.93 7.13 -25.41
N ASP A 175 -3.65 6.00 -26.07
CA ASP A 175 -3.55 4.70 -25.46
C ASP A 175 -2.35 4.71 -24.50
N ASP A 176 -2.55 5.30 -23.32
CA ASP A 176 -1.67 5.10 -22.18
C ASP A 176 -2.18 3.89 -21.39
N GLY A 177 -2.28 2.77 -22.11
CA GLY A 177 -2.24 1.45 -21.53
C GLY A 177 -0.89 1.33 -20.83
N ALA A 178 -0.90 1.58 -19.53
CA ALA A 178 0.24 1.36 -18.63
C ALA A 178 0.96 0.09 -19.07
N ARG A 179 2.14 0.29 -19.68
CA ARG A 179 2.90 -0.76 -20.31
C ARG A 179 3.14 -1.84 -19.26
N ILE A 180 2.85 -3.08 -19.63
CA ILE A 180 3.09 -4.31 -18.87
C ILE A 180 4.58 -4.48 -18.46
N GLY A 181 5.47 -3.56 -18.85
CA GLY A 181 6.90 -3.52 -18.53
C GLY A 181 7.30 -2.84 -17.21
N ASP A 182 6.45 -2.05 -16.56
CA ASP A 182 6.82 -1.37 -15.28
C ASP A 182 6.63 -2.26 -14.04
N LEU A 183 6.22 -3.52 -14.23
CA LEU A 183 6.12 -4.53 -13.17
C LEU A 183 7.46 -5.21 -12.82
N LEU A 184 8.55 -4.82 -13.47
CA LEU A 184 9.85 -5.47 -13.32
C LEU A 184 10.85 -4.57 -12.58
N ALA A 185 10.70 -4.53 -11.26
CA ALA A 185 11.81 -4.27 -10.36
C ALA A 185 11.68 -5.22 -9.15
N ALA A 186 11.95 -6.50 -9.40
CA ALA A 186 12.25 -7.46 -8.36
C ALA A 186 13.58 -8.14 -8.73
N ASP A 187 14.63 -7.81 -7.98
CA ASP A 187 15.93 -8.48 -8.07
C ASP A 187 15.81 -9.95 -7.62
N GLY A 188 15.84 -10.88 -8.60
CA GLY A 188 16.13 -12.32 -8.51
C GLY A 188 15.06 -13.24 -7.87
N PRO A 189 15.06 -14.59 -8.09
CA PRO A 189 15.95 -15.44 -8.90
C PRO A 189 15.26 -16.19 -10.07
N ALA A 190 16.10 -16.66 -11.02
CA ALA A 190 15.90 -17.63 -12.11
C ALA A 190 14.84 -17.36 -13.22
N PRO A 191 15.20 -17.49 -14.52
CA PRO A 191 14.42 -16.92 -15.64
C PRO A 191 13.14 -17.69 -16.01
N GLY A 192 12.92 -18.89 -15.48
CA GLY A 192 11.75 -19.72 -15.80
C GLY A 192 10.56 -19.53 -14.85
N SER A 193 10.80 -19.48 -13.54
CA SER A 193 9.73 -19.35 -12.53
C SER A 193 9.21 -17.92 -12.37
N ALA A 194 10.08 -16.92 -12.52
CA ALA A 194 9.71 -15.51 -12.35
C ALA A 194 8.68 -15.03 -13.40
N MET A 195 8.73 -15.56 -14.63
CA MET A 195 7.76 -15.22 -15.67
C MET A 195 6.39 -15.83 -15.40
N GLU A 196 6.34 -17.12 -15.03
CA GLU A 196 5.08 -17.80 -14.66
C GLU A 196 4.42 -17.14 -13.44
N ASP A 197 5.21 -16.70 -12.47
CA ASP A 197 4.72 -15.99 -11.29
C ASP A 197 4.19 -14.59 -11.66
N THR A 198 4.83 -13.89 -12.59
CA THR A 198 4.39 -12.58 -13.08
C THR A 198 3.06 -12.68 -13.83
N GLU A 199 2.91 -13.68 -14.70
CA GLU A 199 1.65 -13.93 -15.42
C GLU A 199 0.49 -14.25 -14.47
N ARG A 200 0.75 -15.08 -13.45
CA ARG A 200 -0.25 -15.40 -12.42
C ARG A 200 -0.64 -14.19 -11.60
N VAL A 201 0.33 -13.37 -11.18
CA VAL A 201 0.05 -12.12 -10.44
C VAL A 201 -0.80 -11.17 -11.29
N SER A 202 -0.46 -11.00 -12.57
CA SER A 202 -1.24 -10.19 -13.51
C SER A 202 -2.67 -10.73 -13.70
N ALA A 203 -2.83 -12.04 -13.85
CA ALA A 203 -4.14 -12.67 -13.95
C ALA A 203 -4.99 -12.44 -12.70
N VAL A 204 -4.41 -12.60 -11.50
CA VAL A 204 -5.11 -12.34 -10.24
C VAL A 204 -5.54 -10.88 -10.16
N GLN A 205 -4.66 -9.94 -10.53
CA GLN A 205 -4.98 -8.52 -10.53
C GLN A 205 -6.16 -8.19 -11.44
N LYS A 206 -6.19 -8.73 -12.67
CA LYS A 206 -7.32 -8.54 -13.60
C LYS A 206 -8.66 -8.99 -13.01
N VAL A 207 -8.68 -10.18 -12.40
CA VAL A 207 -9.90 -10.70 -11.77
C VAL A 207 -10.33 -9.84 -10.58
N VAL A 208 -9.38 -9.36 -9.78
CA VAL A 208 -9.66 -8.46 -8.65
C VAL A 208 -10.19 -7.10 -9.14
N ASP A 209 -9.68 -6.58 -10.25
CA ASP A 209 -10.09 -5.27 -10.79
C ASP A 209 -11.55 -5.28 -11.28
N GLU A 210 -12.02 -6.41 -11.78
CA GLU A 210 -13.41 -6.63 -12.24
C GLU A 210 -14.41 -6.82 -11.10
N MET A 211 -13.94 -7.09 -9.88
CA MET A 211 -14.83 -7.30 -8.74
C MET A 211 -15.51 -5.99 -8.31
N PRO A 212 -16.78 -6.06 -7.83
CA PRO A 212 -17.40 -4.95 -7.13
C PRO A 212 -16.54 -4.49 -5.95
N GLU A 213 -16.39 -3.18 -5.79
CA GLU A 213 -15.49 -2.55 -4.82
C GLU A 213 -15.61 -3.12 -3.41
N HIS A 214 -16.84 -3.22 -2.88
CA HIS A 214 -17.11 -3.75 -1.55
C HIS A 214 -16.73 -5.23 -1.37
N LEU A 215 -16.69 -6.03 -2.45
CA LEU A 215 -16.23 -7.43 -2.43
C LEU A 215 -14.70 -7.52 -2.56
N ARG A 216 -14.11 -6.66 -3.39
CA ARG A 216 -12.64 -6.54 -3.52
C ARG A 216 -12.01 -6.15 -2.19
N GLU A 217 -12.48 -5.09 -1.56
CA GLU A 217 -11.93 -4.58 -0.30
C GLU A 217 -11.89 -5.65 0.79
N ILE A 218 -13.02 -6.33 1.03
CA ILE A 218 -13.11 -7.34 2.07
C ILE A 218 -12.25 -8.57 1.77
N LEU A 219 -12.15 -8.96 0.50
CA LEU A 219 -11.29 -10.06 0.07
C LEU A 219 -9.82 -9.70 0.32
N LEU A 220 -9.40 -8.49 -0.05
CA LEU A 220 -8.03 -8.01 0.12
C LEU A 220 -7.63 -7.93 1.60
N LEU A 221 -8.48 -7.37 2.44
CA LEU A 221 -8.24 -7.29 3.89
C LEU A 221 -8.14 -8.68 4.53
N SER A 222 -8.99 -9.62 4.11
CA SER A 222 -9.00 -10.98 4.67
C SER A 222 -7.83 -11.83 4.22
N TYR A 223 -7.52 -11.88 2.92
CA TYR A 223 -6.55 -12.83 2.36
C TYR A 223 -5.14 -12.29 2.31
N PHE A 224 -4.97 -11.00 1.96
CA PHE A 224 -3.64 -10.41 1.83
C PHE A 224 -3.17 -9.80 3.15
N GLN A 225 -4.06 -9.14 3.89
CA GLN A 225 -3.71 -8.55 5.17
C GLN A 225 -3.96 -9.44 6.38
N ARG A 226 -4.57 -10.62 6.17
CA ARG A 226 -4.86 -11.61 7.21
C ARG A 226 -5.56 -11.02 8.43
N MET A 227 -6.37 -9.98 8.21
CA MET A 227 -7.12 -9.33 9.28
C MET A 227 -8.22 -10.26 9.79
N SER A 228 -8.39 -10.30 11.10
CA SER A 228 -9.52 -11.02 11.71
C SER A 228 -10.85 -10.37 11.32
N TYR A 229 -11.95 -11.10 11.43
CA TYR A 229 -13.26 -10.56 11.07
C TYR A 229 -13.66 -9.33 11.88
N ASN A 230 -13.24 -9.24 13.15
CA ASN A 230 -13.46 -8.05 13.97
C ASN A 230 -12.65 -6.86 13.44
N GLN A 231 -11.39 -7.07 13.09
CA GLN A 231 -10.56 -6.01 12.50
C GLN A 231 -11.08 -5.56 11.13
N ILE A 232 -11.63 -6.47 10.33
CA ILE A 232 -12.29 -6.11 9.06
C ILE A 232 -13.58 -5.34 9.31
N ALA A 233 -14.38 -5.74 10.31
CA ALA A 233 -15.58 -5.02 10.71
C ALA A 233 -15.24 -3.57 11.11
N ASP A 234 -14.18 -3.40 11.92
CA ASP A 234 -13.67 -2.10 12.31
C ASP A 234 -13.14 -1.31 11.10
N ALA A 235 -12.31 -1.93 10.26
CA ALA A 235 -11.69 -1.27 9.11
C ALA A 235 -12.72 -0.79 8.08
N LEU A 236 -13.74 -1.61 7.79
CA LEU A 236 -14.78 -1.27 6.81
C LEU A 236 -16.00 -0.56 7.42
N GLU A 237 -16.02 -0.39 8.74
CA GLU A 237 -17.14 0.18 9.50
C GLU A 237 -18.48 -0.52 9.21
N ILE A 238 -18.47 -1.86 9.22
CA ILE A 238 -19.64 -2.70 8.96
C ILE A 238 -19.87 -3.73 10.07
N PRO A 239 -21.11 -4.18 10.31
CA PRO A 239 -21.37 -5.23 11.30
C PRO A 239 -20.63 -6.53 11.01
N LEU A 240 -20.21 -7.25 12.05
CA LEU A 240 -19.51 -8.54 11.95
C LEU A 240 -20.30 -9.59 11.13
N GLY A 241 -21.63 -9.57 11.22
CA GLY A 241 -22.49 -10.45 10.40
C GLY A 241 -22.35 -10.16 8.91
N THR A 242 -22.23 -8.88 8.54
CA THR A 242 -22.02 -8.43 7.17
C THR A 242 -20.64 -8.82 6.65
N VAL A 243 -19.61 -8.81 7.50
CA VAL A 243 -18.26 -9.29 7.13
C VAL A 243 -18.34 -10.73 6.63
N LYS A 244 -18.98 -11.63 7.39
CA LYS A 244 -19.08 -13.05 7.03
C LYS A 244 -19.81 -13.27 5.70
N SER A 245 -20.99 -12.67 5.54
CA SER A 245 -21.80 -12.85 4.32
C SER A 245 -21.14 -12.22 3.09
N ARG A 246 -20.53 -11.05 3.25
CA ARG A 246 -19.86 -10.32 2.16
C ARG A 246 -18.56 -11.00 1.76
N LEU A 247 -17.78 -11.52 2.70
CA LEU A 247 -16.57 -12.30 2.40
C LEU A 247 -16.91 -13.60 1.65
N HIS A 248 -17.94 -14.33 2.10
CA HIS A 248 -18.42 -15.51 1.37
C HIS A 248 -18.82 -15.15 -0.08
N SER A 249 -19.54 -14.05 -0.25
CA SER A 249 -19.93 -13.55 -1.58
C SER A 249 -18.72 -13.14 -2.43
N ALA A 250 -17.70 -12.53 -1.81
CA ALA A 250 -16.47 -12.13 -2.48
C ALA A 250 -15.67 -13.34 -2.98
N VAL A 251 -15.51 -14.37 -2.15
CA VAL A 251 -14.82 -15.62 -2.54
C VAL A 251 -15.56 -16.32 -3.68
N ALA A 252 -16.90 -16.39 -3.60
CA ALA A 252 -17.69 -16.98 -4.67
C ALA A 252 -17.62 -16.17 -5.98
N ALA A 253 -17.63 -14.84 -5.89
CA ALA A 253 -17.48 -13.96 -7.05
C ALA A 253 -16.09 -14.10 -7.70
N PHE A 254 -15.03 -14.07 -6.89
CA PHE A 254 -13.66 -14.31 -7.36
C PHE A 254 -13.54 -15.67 -8.05
N GLY A 255 -14.05 -16.74 -7.42
CA GLY A 255 -13.97 -18.09 -7.99
C GLY A 255 -14.65 -18.22 -9.36
N ARG A 256 -15.83 -17.59 -9.53
CA ARG A 256 -16.53 -17.57 -10.84
C ARG A 256 -15.74 -16.80 -11.90
N ALA A 257 -15.27 -15.60 -11.55
CA ALA A 257 -14.49 -14.77 -12.47
C ALA A 257 -13.16 -15.45 -12.85
N TRP A 258 -12.49 -16.09 -11.89
CA TRP A 258 -11.26 -16.85 -12.14
C TRP A 258 -11.46 -18.03 -13.10
N GLN A 259 -12.55 -18.79 -12.93
CA GLN A 259 -12.90 -19.88 -13.85
C GLN A 259 -13.16 -19.38 -15.27
N GLN A 260 -13.87 -18.26 -15.41
CA GLN A 260 -14.14 -17.64 -16.70
C GLN A 260 -12.87 -17.14 -17.38
N PHE A 261 -11.98 -16.49 -16.62
CA PHE A 261 -10.67 -16.05 -17.09
C PHE A 261 -9.83 -17.22 -17.63
N GLN A 262 -9.78 -18.35 -16.91
CA GLN A 262 -9.07 -19.55 -17.36
C GLN A 262 -9.71 -20.24 -18.57
N ALA A 263 -11.04 -20.20 -18.70
CA ALA A 263 -11.75 -20.75 -19.84
C ALA A 263 -11.50 -19.91 -21.11
N GLY A 264 -11.46 -18.58 -20.99
CA GLY A 264 -11.15 -17.66 -22.10
C GLY A 264 -9.73 -17.81 -22.63
N GLY A 265 -8.73 -17.95 -21.75
CA GLY A 265 -7.33 -18.13 -22.15
C GLY A 265 -7.01 -19.45 -22.87
N LYS A 266 -7.87 -20.47 -22.73
CA LYS A 266 -7.73 -21.75 -23.47
C LYS A 266 -8.33 -21.72 -24.88
N GLY A 267 -9.10 -20.68 -25.23
CA GLY A 267 -9.82 -20.58 -26.50
C GLY A 267 -9.04 -19.98 -27.67
N GLU A 268 -7.92 -19.29 -27.43
CA GLU A 268 -7.13 -18.61 -28.46
C GLU A 268 -5.95 -19.44 -29.01
N VAL A 269 -5.81 -20.68 -28.54
CA VAL A 269 -4.74 -21.60 -28.97
C VAL A 269 -5.36 -22.74 -29.80
N ASN A 270 -5.94 -22.43 -30.96
CA ASN A 270 -6.30 -23.44 -31.97
C ASN A 270 -6.36 -22.83 -33.37
#